data_AF-Q941M6-F1
#
_entry.id   AF-Q941M6-F1
#
_cell.length_a   1.000
_cell.length_b   1.000
_cell.length_c   1.000
_cell.angle_alpha   90.00
_cell.angle_beta   90.00
_cell.angle_gamma   90.00
#
_symmetry.space_group_name_H-M   'P 1'
#
loop_
_entity.id
_entity.type
_entity.pdbx_description
1 polymer ?
#
loop_
_entity_poly.entity_id
_entity_poly.type
_entity_poly.pdbx_seq_one_letter_code
_entity_poly.pdbx_strand_id
1 'polypeptide(L)'
;FDFLGKDSIQYVNTVEVEPLVYKAIGQFQAGKSKTDDLFDELDTSKLNAHLKELVPGLTAKVFRTYNASITLDEMLSQETKDGDVTQKIVVYQKANKEVAILCNH
;
A
#
# COMPACT_ATOMS: atom_id res chain seq x y z
N PHE A 1 0.09 9.42 -9.05
CA PHE A 1 1.34 9.40 -8.27
C PHE A 1 2.49 9.11 -9.20
N ASP A 2 3.59 9.86 -9.07
CA ASP A 2 4.85 9.64 -9.78
C ASP A 2 6.01 10.16 -8.91
N PHE A 3 6.73 9.26 -8.25
CA PHE A 3 7.88 9.61 -7.39
C PHE A 3 8.84 8.42 -7.23
N LEU A 4 10.07 8.70 -6.78
CA LEU A 4 11.05 7.66 -6.44
C LEU A 4 10.88 7.23 -4.98
N GLY A 5 10.65 5.93 -4.78
CA GLY A 5 10.52 5.30 -3.47
C GLY A 5 11.85 4.80 -2.92
N LYS A 6 11.76 3.76 -2.07
CA LYS A 6 12.93 3.06 -1.53
C LYS A 6 13.79 2.51 -2.66
N ASP A 7 15.12 2.56 -2.48
CA ASP A 7 16.10 2.07 -3.46
C ASP A 7 15.99 2.75 -4.84
N SER A 8 15.40 3.95 -4.87
CA SER A 8 15.12 4.73 -6.08
C SER A 8 14.22 4.01 -7.10
N ILE A 9 13.38 3.09 -6.63
CA ILE A 9 12.38 2.43 -7.48
C ILE A 9 11.24 3.42 -7.73
N GLN A 10 10.94 3.69 -9.00
CA GLN A 10 9.86 4.59 -9.37
C GLN A 10 8.51 3.97 -9.02
N TYR A 11 7.62 4.78 -8.45
CA TYR A 11 6.21 4.45 -8.24
C TYR A 11 5.36 5.33 -9.15
N VAL A 12 4.79 4.73 -10.20
CA VAL A 12 3.83 5.38 -11.10
C VAL A 12 2.50 4.68 -10.97
N ASN A 13 1.48 5.42 -10.52
CA ASN A 13 0.14 4.85 -10.39
C ASN A 13 -0.95 5.92 -10.54
N THR A 14 -2.00 5.58 -11.27
CA THR A 14 -3.24 6.36 -11.36
C THR A 14 -4.30 5.64 -10.56
N VAL A 15 -4.77 6.30 -9.50
CA VAL A 15 -5.68 5.68 -8.53
C VAL A 15 -6.94 6.54 -8.44
N GLU A 16 -8.09 5.90 -8.53
CA GLU A 16 -9.36 6.53 -8.19
C GLU A 16 -9.48 6.63 -6.66
N VAL A 17 -9.81 7.81 -6.16
CA VAL A 17 -9.89 8.09 -4.73
C VAL A 17 -11.24 8.74 -4.42
N GLU A 18 -11.65 8.66 -3.16
CA GLU A 18 -12.88 9.33 -2.72
C GLU A 18 -12.81 10.85 -2.98
N PRO A 19 -13.93 11.50 -3.35
CA PRO A 19 -13.95 12.94 -3.67
C PRO A 19 -13.39 13.83 -2.54
N LEU A 20 -13.60 13.44 -1.28
CA LEU A 20 -13.07 14.16 -0.12
C LEU A 20 -11.54 14.08 -0.04
N VAL A 21 -10.95 12.93 -0.38
CA VAL A 21 -9.49 12.75 -0.46
C VAL A 21 -8.92 13.60 -1.57
N TYR A 22 -9.51 13.56 -2.77
CA TYR A 22 -9.07 14.38 -3.90
C TYR A 22 -9.08 15.88 -3.55
N LYS A 23 -10.18 16.35 -2.94
CA LYS A 23 -10.31 17.74 -2.49
C LYS A 23 -9.26 18.11 -1.44
N ALA A 24 -9.03 17.24 -0.44
CA ALA A 24 -8.04 17.48 0.61
C ALA A 24 -6.62 17.58 0.04
N ILE A 25 -6.24 16.71 -0.90
CA ILE A 25 -4.94 16.79 -1.58
C ILE A 25 -4.76 18.13 -2.31
N GLY A 26 -5.79 18.60 -3.02
CA GLY A 26 -5.76 19.92 -3.66
C GLY A 26 -5.58 21.06 -2.66
N GLN A 27 -6.20 20.96 -1.47
CA GLN A 27 -6.02 21.93 -0.39
C GLN A 27 -4.59 21.88 0.18
N PHE A 28 -4.01 20.69 0.37
CA PHE A 28 -2.64 20.52 0.86
C PHE A 28 -1.58 21.03 -0.12
N GLN A 29 -1.91 21.13 -1.41
CA GLN A 29 -1.03 21.70 -2.44
C GLN A 29 -1.16 23.23 -2.57
N ALA A 30 -2.24 23.82 -2.08
CA ALA A 30 -2.54 25.23 -2.28
C ALA A 30 -1.46 26.13 -1.64
N GLY A 31 -0.88 27.02 -2.43
CA GLY A 31 0.16 27.95 -1.95
C GLY A 31 1.56 27.34 -1.81
N LYS A 32 1.74 26.05 -2.13
CA LYS A 32 3.03 25.35 -2.05
C LYS A 32 3.76 25.32 -3.40
N SER A 33 5.08 25.33 -3.33
CA SER A 33 5.97 25.04 -4.45
C SER A 33 6.05 23.53 -4.71
N LYS A 34 6.63 23.13 -5.85
CA LYS A 34 6.81 21.70 -6.19
C LYS A 34 7.81 20.98 -5.28
N THR A 35 8.63 21.71 -4.54
CA THR A 35 9.65 21.15 -3.64
C THR A 35 9.21 21.13 -2.19
N ASP A 36 8.07 21.75 -1.87
CA ASP A 36 7.55 21.78 -0.51
C ASP A 36 6.84 20.45 -0.20
N ASP A 37 6.91 20.02 1.06
CA ASP A 37 6.26 18.80 1.50
C ASP A 37 4.74 18.89 1.37
N LEU A 38 4.14 17.87 0.76
CA LEU A 38 2.68 17.79 0.62
C LEU A 38 1.99 17.77 1.99
N PHE A 39 2.54 17.01 2.94
CA PHE A 39 2.05 16.87 4.31
C PHE A 39 3.03 17.53 5.29
N ASP A 40 3.18 18.85 5.20
CA ASP A 40 4.11 19.68 5.98
C ASP A 40 3.82 19.69 7.50
N GLU A 41 2.57 19.50 7.92
CA GLU A 41 2.21 19.42 9.33
C GLU A 41 2.28 17.99 9.93
N LEU A 42 2.55 16.98 9.09
CA LEU A 42 2.56 15.56 9.47
C LEU A 42 3.96 14.97 9.36
N ASP A 43 4.34 14.16 10.35
CA ASP A 43 5.54 13.34 10.27
C ASP A 43 5.24 11.89 10.69
N THR A 44 6.22 11.01 10.48
CA THR A 44 6.07 9.58 10.80
C THR A 44 5.90 9.30 12.29
N SER A 45 6.39 10.18 13.17
CA SER A 45 6.25 10.04 14.62
C SER A 45 4.82 10.36 15.04
N LYS A 46 4.25 11.48 14.55
CA LYS A 46 2.85 11.85 14.79
C LYS A 46 1.89 10.79 14.27
N LEU A 47 2.13 10.29 13.05
CA LEU A 47 1.31 9.23 12.46
C LEU A 47 1.34 7.95 13.32
N ASN A 48 2.52 7.46 13.70
CA ASN A 48 2.62 6.24 14.50
C ASN A 48 2.10 6.43 15.94
N ALA A 49 2.20 7.63 16.51
CA ALA A 49 1.59 7.93 17.80
C ALA A 49 0.07 7.78 17.74
N HIS A 50 -0.58 8.38 16.73
CA HIS A 50 -2.01 8.24 16.51
C HIS A 50 -2.43 6.78 16.28
N LEU A 51 -1.69 6.04 15.43
CA LEU A 51 -1.97 4.62 15.18
C LEU A 51 -1.89 3.77 16.47
N LYS A 52 -0.92 4.06 17.34
CA LYS A 52 -0.73 3.35 18.60
C LYS A 52 -1.89 3.59 19.58
N GLU A 53 -2.49 4.78 19.56
CA GLU A 53 -3.69 5.09 20.36
C GLU A 53 -4.90 4.28 19.91
N LEU A 54 -5.03 4.03 18.60
CA LEU A 54 -6.11 3.22 18.04
C LEU A 54 -5.92 1.73 18.37
N VAL A 55 -4.70 1.21 18.17
CA VAL A 55 -4.36 -0.20 18.45
C VAL A 55 -2.94 -0.29 19.03
N PRO A 56 -2.76 -0.87 20.23
CA PRO A 56 -1.44 -1.06 20.81
C PRO A 56 -0.49 -1.81 19.88
N GLY A 57 0.64 -1.19 19.54
CA GLY A 57 1.67 -1.79 18.67
C GLY A 57 1.46 -1.56 17.16
N LEU A 58 0.36 -0.91 16.76
CA LEU A 58 0.12 -0.57 15.37
C LEU A 58 1.07 0.54 14.89
N THR A 59 1.64 0.34 13.70
CA THR A 59 2.52 1.29 13.02
C THR A 59 2.28 1.23 11.52
N ALA A 60 2.74 2.23 10.76
CA ALA A 60 2.54 2.29 9.31
C ALA A 60 3.05 1.03 8.57
N LYS A 61 4.15 0.42 9.03
CA LYS A 61 4.69 -0.81 8.41
C LYS A 61 3.76 -2.01 8.52
N VAL A 62 2.92 -2.06 9.57
CA VAL A 62 2.00 -3.18 9.82
C VAL A 62 0.95 -3.26 8.71
N PHE A 63 0.53 -2.12 8.14
CA PHE A 63 -0.40 -2.11 7.01
C PHE A 63 0.17 -2.79 5.76
N ARG A 64 1.47 -2.60 5.47
CA ARG A 64 2.12 -3.31 4.35
C ARG A 64 2.12 -4.82 4.58
N THR A 65 2.47 -5.26 5.78
CA THR A 65 2.46 -6.69 6.14
C THR A 65 1.04 -7.26 6.06
N TYR A 66 0.06 -6.57 6.65
CA TYR A 66 -1.33 -6.98 6.64
C TYR A 66 -1.87 -7.13 5.22
N ASN A 67 -1.74 -6.08 4.39
CA ASN A 67 -2.26 -6.09 3.02
C ASN A 67 -1.60 -7.20 2.17
N ALA A 68 -0.28 -7.40 2.29
CA ALA A 68 0.40 -8.48 1.59
C ALA A 68 -0.09 -9.86 2.02
N SER A 69 -0.23 -10.09 3.33
CA SER A 69 -0.68 -11.36 3.88
C SER A 69 -2.14 -11.67 3.55
N ILE A 70 -3.04 -10.70 3.69
CA ILE A 70 -4.47 -10.92 3.43
C ILE A 70 -4.75 -11.14 1.95
N THR A 71 -4.11 -10.39 1.05
CA THR A 71 -4.25 -10.60 -0.40
C THR A 71 -3.78 -11.99 -0.80
N LEU A 72 -2.65 -12.46 -0.26
CA LEU A 72 -2.18 -13.82 -0.54
C LEU A 72 -3.18 -14.87 -0.03
N ASP A 73 -3.64 -14.72 1.21
CA ASP A 73 -4.56 -15.67 1.86
C ASP A 73 -5.90 -15.76 1.12
N GLU A 74 -6.50 -14.61 0.79
CA GLU A 74 -7.76 -14.54 0.05
C GLU A 74 -7.64 -15.16 -1.34
N MET A 75 -6.59 -14.83 -2.09
CA MET A 75 -6.37 -15.38 -3.43
C MET A 75 -6.15 -16.90 -3.38
N LEU A 76 -5.33 -17.38 -2.45
CA LEU A 76 -5.10 -18.81 -2.30
C LEU A 76 -6.39 -19.52 -1.88
N SER A 77 -7.16 -18.97 -0.94
CA SER A 77 -8.43 -19.55 -0.50
C SER A 77 -9.49 -19.60 -1.60
N GLN A 78 -9.51 -18.62 -2.50
CA GLN A 78 -10.53 -18.54 -3.57
C GLN A 78 -10.14 -19.35 -4.81
N GLU A 79 -8.86 -19.36 -5.17
CA GLU A 79 -8.41 -19.92 -6.45
C GLU A 79 -7.82 -21.33 -6.34
N THR A 80 -7.36 -21.75 -5.15
CA THR A 80 -6.77 -23.08 -4.98
C THR A 80 -7.86 -24.14 -5.04
N LYS A 81 -7.69 -25.09 -5.96
CA LYS A 81 -8.57 -26.25 -6.13
C LYS A 81 -7.81 -27.54 -5.87
N ASP A 82 -8.56 -28.64 -5.75
CA ASP A 82 -7.97 -29.97 -5.85
C ASP A 82 -7.30 -30.15 -7.21
N GLY A 83 -6.16 -30.82 -7.22
CA GLY A 83 -5.29 -30.89 -8.37
C GLY A 83 -3.90 -31.37 -7.98
N ASP A 84 -3.07 -31.58 -9.00
CA ASP A 84 -1.68 -31.94 -8.80
C ASP A 84 -0.86 -30.75 -8.26
N VAL A 85 0.37 -31.04 -7.84
CA VAL A 85 1.27 -30.02 -7.29
C VAL A 85 1.58 -28.92 -8.31
N THR A 86 1.67 -29.26 -9.60
CA THR A 86 1.98 -28.31 -10.67
C THR A 86 0.88 -27.26 -10.80
N GLN A 87 -0.39 -27.68 -10.75
CA GLN A 87 -1.54 -26.78 -10.77
C GLN A 87 -1.54 -25.83 -9.56
N LYS A 88 -1.23 -26.34 -8.37
CA LYS A 88 -1.14 -25.52 -7.14
C LYS A 88 0.00 -24.50 -7.19
N ILE A 89 1.13 -24.85 -7.80
CA ILE A 89 2.25 -23.91 -8.00
C ILE A 89 1.83 -22.73 -8.88
N VAL A 90 1.07 -22.97 -9.95
CA VAL A 90 0.58 -21.89 -10.83
C VAL A 90 -0.29 -20.90 -10.06
N VAL A 91 -1.21 -21.40 -9.24
CA VAL A 91 -2.08 -20.55 -8.40
C VAL A 91 -1.24 -19.74 -7.40
N TYR A 92 -0.28 -20.40 -6.74
CA TYR A 92 0.62 -19.72 -5.80
C TYR A 92 1.45 -18.62 -6.48
N GLN A 93 2.03 -18.89 -7.64
CA GLN A 93 2.83 -17.90 -8.38
C GLN A 93 1.99 -16.71 -8.81
N LYS A 94 0.74 -16.93 -9.23
CA LYS A 94 -0.20 -15.86 -9.56
C LYS A 94 -0.50 -15.01 -8.33
N ALA A 95 -0.86 -15.63 -7.21
CA ALA A 95 -1.16 -14.89 -5.97
C ALA A 95 0.06 -14.11 -5.46
N ASN A 96 1.24 -14.72 -5.48
CA ASN A 96 2.49 -14.06 -5.09
C ASN A 96 2.86 -12.88 -6.02
N LYS A 97 2.54 -12.97 -7.32
CA LYS A 97 2.73 -11.87 -8.27
C LYS A 97 1.84 -10.68 -7.94
N GLU A 98 0.56 -10.90 -7.61
CA GLU A 98 -0.35 -9.81 -7.23
C GLU A 98 0.12 -9.10 -5.94
N VAL A 99 0.60 -9.87 -4.96
CA VAL A 99 1.20 -9.30 -3.74
C VAL A 99 2.43 -8.44 -4.05
N ALA A 100 3.28 -8.87 -4.99
CA ALA A 100 4.45 -8.11 -5.41
C ALA A 100 4.05 -6.79 -6.10
N ILE A 101 3.03 -6.82 -6.96
CA ILE A 101 2.47 -5.62 -7.61
C ILE A 101 1.95 -4.64 -6.55
N LEU A 102 1.15 -5.13 -5.60
CA LEU A 102 0.63 -4.31 -4.48
C LEU A 102 1.75 -3.66 -3.66
N CYS A 103 2.86 -4.38 -3.47
CA CYS A 103 4.00 -3.92 -2.69
C CYS A 103 4.99 -3.05 -3.48
N ASN A 104 4.78 -2.88 -4.80
CA ASN A 104 5.72 -2.26 -5.74
C ASN A 104 7.14 -2.88 -5.67
N HIS A 105 7.20 -4.22 -5.72
CA HIS A 105 8.44 -5.02 -5.70
C HIS A 105 8.77 -5.61 -7.08
#